data_AF-A0A924MIJ2-F1
#
_entry.id   AF-A0A924MIJ2-F1
#
_cell.length_a   1.000
_cell.length_b   1.000
_cell.length_c   1.000
_cell.angle_alpha   90.00
_cell.angle_beta   90.00
_cell.angle_gamma   90.00
#
_symmetry.space_group_name_H-M   'P 1'
#
loop_
_entity.id
_entity.type
_entity.pdbx_description
1 polymer ?
#
loop_
_entity_poly.entity_id
_entity_poly.type
_entity_poly.pdbx_seq_one_letter_code
_entity_poly.pdbx_strand_id
1 'polypeptide(L)'
;MSLIAELKRRKVFRAGAAYLVVAWLAVQAASIAFPAFDAPPWALRVFILISLLGFPLALVMAWIVDATPEGMKLDPNPMGGARVFGAAAVLVALALGWYFYGQPSFRKGDVATPVAAEQNSIAVLPFANMSSNTEQEFFSDGMTEELLNVLAKVPQLKVVARTSVFEFKGKGGDVREIGRKLGVSHILEGSV
;
A
#
# COMPACT_ATOMS: atom_id res chain seq x y z
N MET A 1 22.92 31.38 26.59
CA MET A 1 23.51 30.07 26.91
C MET A 1 22.87 29.04 25.99
N SER A 2 23.65 28.30 25.20
CA SER A 2 23.10 27.58 24.03
C SER A 2 22.47 26.23 24.41
N LEU A 3 21.29 25.94 23.84
CA LEU A 3 20.57 24.64 23.96
C LEU A 3 21.47 23.43 23.63
N ILE A 4 22.48 23.64 22.80
CA ILE A 4 23.47 22.63 22.38
C ILE A 4 24.42 22.28 23.53
N ALA A 5 24.79 23.25 24.38
CA ALA A 5 25.62 23.03 25.57
C ALA A 5 24.86 22.27 26.67
N GLU A 6 23.56 22.56 26.83
CA GLU A 6 22.65 21.88 27.76
C GLU A 6 22.47 20.39 27.38
N LEU A 7 22.25 20.10 26.08
CA LEU A 7 22.08 18.74 25.54
C LEU A 7 23.35 17.89 25.65
N LYS A 8 24.53 18.53 25.51
CA LYS A 8 25.83 17.86 25.62
C LYS A 8 26.18 17.50 27.08
N ARG A 9 25.73 18.31 28.04
CA ARG A 9 25.97 18.11 29.49
C ARG A 9 25.15 16.95 30.07
N ARG A 10 23.92 16.72 29.59
CA ARG A 10 23.00 15.70 30.12
C ARG A 10 23.11 14.30 29.48
N LYS A 11 24.19 13.99 28.75
CA LYS A 11 24.39 12.71 28.03
C LYS A 11 23.26 12.34 27.04
N VAL A 12 22.35 13.26 26.71
CA VAL A 12 21.18 13.02 25.83
C VAL A 12 21.62 12.54 24.45
N PHE A 13 22.77 13.02 23.94
CA PHE A 13 23.37 12.52 22.70
C PHE A 13 23.75 11.03 22.76
N ARG A 14 24.23 10.53 23.91
CA ARG A 14 24.52 9.09 24.07
C ARG A 14 23.25 8.27 24.12
N ALA A 15 22.21 8.76 24.80
CA ALA A 15 20.91 8.09 24.85
C ALA A 15 20.24 8.05 23.46
N GLY A 16 20.26 9.18 22.74
CA GLY A 16 19.76 9.26 21.36
C GLY A 16 20.54 8.36 20.39
N ALA A 17 21.87 8.37 20.46
CA ALA A 17 22.71 7.49 19.64
C ALA A 17 22.48 6.00 19.96
N ALA A 18 22.41 5.64 21.25
CA ALA A 18 22.11 4.28 21.67
C ALA A 18 20.72 3.82 21.20
N TYR A 19 19.71 4.69 21.30
CA TYR A 19 18.37 4.40 20.80
C TYR A 19 18.37 4.16 19.29
N LEU A 20 19.07 5.00 18.51
CA LEU A 20 19.16 4.84 17.06
C LEU A 20 19.81 3.49 16.68
N VAL A 21 20.87 3.09 17.39
CA VAL A 21 21.53 1.79 17.16
C VAL A 21 20.58 0.64 17.49
N VAL A 22 19.87 0.71 18.62
CA VAL A 22 18.91 -0.33 19.04
C VAL A 22 17.72 -0.39 18.10
N ALA A 23 17.14 0.75 17.72
CA ALA A 23 16.03 0.83 16.78
C ALA A 23 16.44 0.30 15.40
N TRP A 24 17.65 0.65 14.93
CA TRP A 24 18.19 0.13 13.68
C TRP A 24 18.35 -1.40 13.72
N LEU A 25 18.95 -1.95 14.79
CA LEU A 25 19.08 -3.40 14.97
C LEU A 25 17.71 -4.10 15.04
N ALA A 26 16.74 -3.47 15.72
CA ALA A 26 15.38 -4.01 15.84
C ALA A 26 14.68 -4.04 14.48
N VAL A 27 14.83 -2.99 13.66
CA VAL A 27 14.29 -2.94 12.29
C VAL A 27 14.97 -4.00 11.41
N GLN A 28 16.29 -4.19 11.54
CA GLN A 28 17.02 -5.22 10.81
C GLN A 28 16.51 -6.62 11.17
N ALA A 29 16.37 -6.91 12.47
CA ALA A 29 15.82 -8.18 12.95
C ALA A 29 14.39 -8.39 12.46
N ALA A 30 13.53 -7.37 12.55
CA ALA A 30 12.15 -7.44 12.06
C ALA A 30 12.08 -7.67 10.54
N SER A 31 12.99 -7.07 9.76
CA SER A 31 13.04 -7.26 8.30
C SER A 31 13.33 -8.70 7.88
N ILE A 32 13.98 -9.48 8.75
CA ILE A 32 14.30 -10.89 8.52
C ILE A 32 13.23 -11.79 9.14
N ALA A 33 12.83 -11.50 10.38
CA ALA A 33 11.87 -12.31 11.13
C ALA A 33 10.46 -12.21 10.57
N PHE A 34 9.97 -11.02 10.21
CA PHE A 34 8.59 -10.84 9.78
C PHE A 34 8.26 -11.65 8.52
N PRO A 35 9.08 -11.64 7.46
CA PRO A 35 8.89 -12.55 6.34
C PRO A 35 8.93 -14.03 6.73
N ALA A 36 9.79 -14.42 7.69
CA ALA A 36 9.89 -15.80 8.15
C ALA A 36 8.65 -16.31 8.90
N PHE A 37 7.81 -15.42 9.42
CA PHE A 37 6.54 -15.74 10.10
C PHE A 37 5.30 -15.44 9.24
N ASP A 38 5.46 -15.26 7.92
CA ASP A 38 4.37 -14.85 7.01
C ASP A 38 3.63 -13.59 7.49
N ALA A 39 4.35 -12.68 8.16
CA ALA A 39 3.75 -11.47 8.68
C ALA A 39 3.29 -10.57 7.52
N PRO A 40 2.16 -9.86 7.66
CA PRO A 40 1.65 -8.99 6.61
C PRO A 40 2.67 -7.92 6.17
N PRO A 41 2.70 -7.51 4.88
CA PRO A 41 3.66 -6.51 4.38
C PRO A 41 3.57 -5.13 5.07
N TRP A 42 2.42 -4.83 5.68
CA TRP A 42 2.23 -3.60 6.44
C TRP A 42 2.87 -3.63 7.84
N ALA A 43 3.17 -4.82 8.38
CA ALA A 43 3.67 -5.00 9.75
C ALA A 43 5.04 -4.34 9.96
N LEU A 44 5.96 -4.51 9.01
CA LEU A 44 7.29 -3.87 9.07
C LEU A 44 7.17 -2.34 9.06
N ARG A 45 6.23 -1.79 8.28
CA ARG A 45 5.99 -0.34 8.21
C ARG A 45 5.48 0.21 9.54
N VAL A 46 4.51 -0.49 10.16
CA VAL A 46 3.99 -0.12 11.49
C VAL A 46 5.07 -0.22 12.55
N PHE A 47 5.91 -1.27 12.50
CA PHE A 47 7.04 -1.43 13.41
C PHE A 47 8.05 -0.27 13.31
N ILE A 48 8.44 0.11 12.09
CA ILE A 48 9.32 1.26 11.85
C ILE A 48 8.69 2.56 12.37
N LEU A 49 7.40 2.78 12.12
CA LEU A 49 6.70 3.97 12.62
C LEU A 49 6.73 4.03 14.15
N ILE A 50 6.45 2.91 14.83
CA ILE A 50 6.51 2.83 16.30
C ILE A 50 7.93 3.09 16.81
N SER A 51 8.96 2.51 16.19
CA SER A 51 10.36 2.76 16.57
C SER A 51 10.76 4.23 16.37
N LEU A 52 10.30 4.87 15.28
CA LEU A 52 10.58 6.28 15.05
C LEU A 52 9.85 7.18 16.05
N LEU A 53 8.64 6.77 16.45
CA LEU A 53 7.83 7.46 17.46
C LEU A 53 8.37 7.32 18.88
N GLY A 54 9.00 6.19 19.19
CA GLY A 54 9.63 5.95 20.47
C GLY A 54 10.91 6.76 20.69
N PHE A 55 11.51 7.31 19.62
CA PHE A 55 12.71 8.16 19.73
C PHE A 55 12.46 9.48 20.47
N PRO A 56 11.43 10.29 20.13
CA PRO A 56 11.02 11.44 20.94
C PRO A 56 10.77 11.09 22.41
N LEU A 57 10.09 9.96 22.67
CA LEU A 57 9.81 9.49 24.03
C LEU A 57 11.10 9.13 24.78
N ALA A 58 12.05 8.47 24.12
CA ALA A 58 13.35 8.12 24.69
C ALA A 58 14.20 9.36 25.00
N LEU A 59 14.15 10.39 24.17
CA LEU A 59 14.82 11.67 24.44
C LEU A 59 14.21 12.39 25.65
N VAL A 60 12.88 12.36 25.80
CA VAL A 60 12.19 12.93 26.97
C VAL A 60 12.48 12.12 28.24
N MET A 61 12.52 10.80 28.17
CA MET A 61 12.93 9.95 29.30
C MET A 61 14.38 10.21 29.70
N ALA A 62 15.28 10.38 28.74
CA ALA A 62 16.66 10.79 28.98
C ALA A 62 16.79 12.23 29.53
N TRP A 63 15.74 13.04 29.41
CA TRP A 63 15.68 14.40 29.93
C TRP A 63 15.04 14.48 31.33
N ILE A 64 14.07 13.60 31.63
CA ILE A 64 13.40 13.51 32.94
C ILE A 64 14.24 12.75 33.98
N VAL A 65 15.01 11.74 33.56
CA VAL A 65 15.82 10.94 34.47
C VAL A 65 17.24 11.52 34.53
N ASP A 66 17.49 12.42 35.49
CA ASP A 66 18.86 12.77 35.87
C ASP A 66 19.48 11.58 36.61
N ALA A 67 20.34 10.83 35.91
CA ALA A 67 21.15 9.77 36.51
C ALA A 67 22.28 10.38 37.37
N THR A 68 21.93 11.02 38.48
CA THR A 68 22.86 11.37 39.56
C THR A 68 23.05 10.17 40.49
N PRO A 69 24.28 9.92 41.00
CA PRO A 69 24.63 8.72 41.78
C PRO A 69 23.93 8.62 43.16
N GLU A 70 23.10 9.59 43.54
CA GLU A 70 22.45 9.66 44.85
C GLU A 70 20.92 9.60 44.73
N GLY A 71 20.37 8.46 44.29
CA GLY A 71 18.95 8.12 44.41
C GLY A 71 17.97 8.90 43.50
N MET A 72 16.93 8.20 43.03
CA MET A 72 15.86 8.79 42.21
C MET A 72 15.12 9.90 42.97
N LYS A 73 15.22 11.15 42.50
CA LYS A 73 14.28 12.22 42.84
C LYS A 73 13.60 12.72 41.58
N LEU A 74 12.28 12.60 41.52
CA LEU A 74 11.43 13.22 40.50
C LEU A 74 11.27 14.71 40.83
N ASP A 75 11.67 15.60 39.92
CA ASP A 75 11.33 17.03 40.03
C ASP A 75 9.83 17.24 39.77
N PRO A 76 9.10 17.98 40.63
CA PRO A 76 7.64 18.01 40.63
C PRO A 76 6.98 19.05 39.71
N ASN A 77 7.69 19.67 38.75
CA ASN A 77 7.08 20.66 37.85
C ASN A 77 7.05 20.22 36.37
N PRO A 78 6.07 19.37 35.96
CA PRO A 78 5.95 18.86 34.60
C PRO A 78 5.24 19.82 33.61
N MET A 79 4.88 21.05 34.01
CA MET A 79 4.01 21.93 33.22
C MET A 79 4.59 22.39 31.87
N GLY A 80 5.91 22.29 31.66
CA GLY A 80 6.55 22.53 30.35
C GLY A 80 6.48 21.33 29.40
N GLY A 81 6.47 20.10 29.93
CA GLY A 81 6.48 18.86 29.14
C GLY A 81 5.12 18.54 28.54
N ALA A 82 4.03 18.80 29.27
CA ALA A 82 2.65 18.47 28.87
C ALA A 82 2.25 19.01 27.48
N ARG A 83 2.73 20.20 27.11
CA ARG A 83 2.49 20.80 25.79
C ARG A 83 3.28 20.12 24.67
N VAL A 84 4.48 19.64 24.99
CA VAL A 84 5.33 18.88 24.06
C VAL A 84 4.74 17.47 23.86
N PHE A 85 4.20 16.86 24.91
CA PHE A 85 3.44 15.59 24.83
C PHE A 85 2.19 15.73 23.95
N GLY A 86 1.42 16.81 24.13
CA GLY A 86 0.25 17.09 23.30
C GLY A 86 0.62 17.29 21.82
N ALA A 87 1.66 18.08 21.54
CA ALA A 87 2.12 18.30 20.17
C ALA A 87 2.63 17.02 19.50
N ALA A 88 3.39 16.19 20.22
CA ALA A 88 3.84 14.90 19.73
C ALA A 88 2.66 13.97 19.43
N ALA A 89 1.72 13.81 20.36
CA ALA A 89 0.53 12.97 20.20
C ALA A 89 -0.35 13.42 19.02
N VAL A 90 -0.49 14.73 18.79
CA VAL A 90 -1.22 15.27 17.64
C VAL A 90 -0.49 14.96 16.33
N LEU A 91 0.84 15.12 16.28
CA LEU A 91 1.61 14.73 15.10
C LEU A 91 1.54 13.23 14.82
N VAL A 92 1.50 12.38 15.85
CA VAL A 92 1.26 10.93 15.72
C VAL A 92 -0.12 10.66 15.14
N ALA A 93 -1.16 11.29 15.69
CA ALA A 93 -2.53 11.13 15.23
C ALA A 93 -2.72 11.63 13.78
N LEU A 94 -2.03 12.71 13.41
CA LEU A 94 -2.00 13.22 12.04
C LEU A 94 -1.21 12.32 11.10
N ALA A 95 -0.07 11.77 11.53
CA ALA A 95 0.73 10.84 10.73
C ALA A 95 -0.02 9.51 10.52
N LEU A 96 -0.64 8.96 11.57
CA LEU A 96 -1.52 7.80 11.47
C LEU A 96 -2.75 8.12 10.63
N GLY A 97 -3.40 9.25 10.85
CA GLY A 97 -4.54 9.72 10.08
C GLY A 97 -4.23 9.84 8.59
N TRP A 98 -3.12 10.51 8.22
CA TRP A 98 -2.62 10.61 6.84
C TRP A 98 -2.30 9.23 6.25
N TYR A 99 -1.61 8.38 7.03
CA TYR A 99 -1.24 7.03 6.62
C TYR A 99 -2.47 6.14 6.36
N PHE A 100 -3.51 6.22 7.19
CA PHE A 100 -4.76 5.49 6.99
C PHE A 100 -5.68 6.12 5.94
N TYR A 101 -5.69 7.45 5.80
CA TYR A 101 -6.48 8.18 4.80
C TYR A 101 -5.94 7.96 3.37
N GLY A 102 -4.62 7.76 3.24
CA GLY A 102 -3.94 7.49 1.98
C GLY A 102 -3.68 6.01 1.69
N GLN A 103 -4.18 5.07 2.50
CA GLN A 103 -4.07 3.64 2.24
C GLN A 103 -5.25 3.15 1.37
N PRO A 104 -5.06 2.92 0.06
CA PRO A 104 -6.01 2.19 -0.76
C PRO A 104 -6.11 0.70 -0.38
N SER A 105 -5.54 0.25 0.73
CA SER A 105 -5.48 -1.15 1.18
C SER A 105 -6.84 -1.74 1.58
N PHE A 106 -7.92 -0.94 1.60
CA PHE A 106 -9.30 -1.42 1.68
C PHE A 106 -10.03 -1.42 0.33
N ARG A 107 -9.35 -1.16 -0.79
CA ARG A 107 -9.80 -1.69 -2.08
C ARG A 107 -9.53 -3.19 -2.06
N LYS A 108 -10.54 -3.93 -1.62
CA LYS A 108 -10.79 -5.30 -2.09
C LYS A 108 -10.81 -5.22 -3.63
N GLY A 109 -9.70 -5.55 -4.26
CA GLY A 109 -9.47 -5.31 -5.68
C GLY A 109 -8.01 -5.51 -6.02
N ASP A 110 -7.62 -6.77 -6.07
CA ASP A 110 -6.60 -7.31 -6.96
C ASP A 110 -5.29 -6.53 -7.02
N VAL A 111 -4.39 -6.81 -6.07
CA VAL A 111 -2.98 -6.94 -6.45
C VAL A 111 -2.89 -8.21 -7.29
N ALA A 112 -3.42 -8.15 -8.50
CA ALA A 112 -3.01 -9.07 -9.54
C ALA A 112 -1.51 -8.81 -9.68
N THR A 113 -0.69 -9.72 -9.14
CA THR A 113 0.62 -10.00 -9.71
C THR A 113 0.45 -9.83 -11.22
N PRO A 114 1.20 -8.95 -11.90
CA PRO A 114 0.98 -8.74 -13.31
C PRO A 114 1.08 -10.12 -13.95
N VAL A 115 -0.06 -10.69 -14.33
CA VAL A 115 -0.11 -11.91 -15.11
C VAL A 115 0.59 -11.47 -16.36
N ALA A 116 1.85 -11.89 -16.51
CA ALA A 116 2.61 -11.59 -17.70
C ALA A 116 1.70 -12.01 -18.85
N ALA A 117 1.22 -11.03 -19.61
CA ALA A 117 0.24 -11.28 -20.65
C ALA A 117 0.79 -12.42 -21.51
N GLU A 118 0.04 -13.52 -21.62
CA GLU A 118 0.57 -14.68 -22.31
C GLU A 118 0.87 -14.26 -23.75
N GLN A 119 2.08 -14.54 -24.19
CA GLN A 119 2.52 -14.19 -25.55
C GLN A 119 1.58 -14.92 -26.52
N ASN A 120 0.90 -14.17 -27.39
CA ASN A 120 -0.15 -14.64 -28.31
C ASN A 120 -1.48 -14.96 -27.63
N SER A 121 -2.09 -13.94 -27.04
CA SER A 121 -3.41 -14.02 -26.40
C SER A 121 -4.32 -12.87 -26.81
N ILE A 122 -5.61 -13.15 -27.02
CA ILE A 122 -6.61 -12.17 -27.44
C ILE A 122 -7.91 -12.27 -26.64
N ALA A 123 -8.49 -11.12 -26.32
CA ALA A 123 -9.88 -11.01 -25.89
C ALA A 123 -10.67 -10.22 -26.94
N VAL A 124 -11.89 -10.67 -27.23
CA VAL A 124 -12.85 -9.91 -28.05
C VAL A 124 -13.90 -9.36 -27.10
N LEU A 125 -13.93 -8.03 -26.94
CA LEU A 125 -14.95 -7.40 -26.11
C LEU A 125 -16.30 -7.42 -26.84
N PRO A 126 -17.43 -7.45 -26.10
CA PRO A 126 -18.76 -7.35 -26.70
C PRO A 126 -18.86 -6.12 -27.59
N PHE A 127 -19.21 -6.34 -28.86
CA PHE A 127 -19.33 -5.27 -29.83
C PHE A 127 -20.45 -4.30 -29.44
N ALA A 128 -20.21 -3.00 -29.60
CA ALA A 128 -21.21 -1.99 -29.34
C ALA A 128 -22.29 -2.00 -30.44
N ASN A 129 -23.55 -2.07 -30.04
CA ASN A 129 -24.68 -1.86 -30.94
C ASN A 129 -24.81 -0.34 -31.23
N MET A 130 -24.59 0.08 -32.48
CA MET A 130 -24.77 1.49 -32.91
C MET A 130 -26.18 1.78 -33.42
N SER A 131 -27.03 0.76 -33.52
CA SER A 131 -28.45 0.93 -33.82
C SER A 131 -29.18 1.60 -32.67
N SER A 132 -30.24 2.36 -32.98
CA SER A 132 -31.16 2.87 -31.96
C SER A 132 -32.09 1.80 -31.39
N ASN A 133 -32.11 0.59 -31.99
CA ASN A 133 -32.92 -0.52 -31.52
C ASN A 133 -32.11 -1.48 -30.64
N THR A 134 -32.42 -1.48 -29.34
CA THR A 134 -31.85 -2.41 -28.35
C THR A 134 -32.15 -3.87 -28.67
N GLU A 135 -33.24 -4.16 -29.38
CA GLU A 135 -33.54 -5.53 -29.80
C GLU A 135 -32.45 -6.11 -30.71
N GLN A 136 -31.60 -5.30 -31.35
CA GLN A 136 -30.51 -5.78 -32.21
C GLN A 136 -29.24 -6.14 -31.44
N GLU A 137 -29.24 -6.04 -30.11
CA GLU A 137 -28.07 -6.35 -29.28
C GLU A 137 -27.66 -7.83 -29.36
N PHE A 138 -28.61 -8.74 -29.67
CA PHE A 138 -28.28 -10.14 -29.95
C PHE A 138 -27.37 -10.28 -31.19
N PHE A 139 -27.44 -9.36 -32.13
CA PHE A 139 -26.65 -9.41 -33.36
C PHE A 139 -25.19 -9.03 -33.06
N SER A 140 -24.97 -7.95 -32.32
CA SER A 140 -23.62 -7.57 -31.86
C SER A 140 -23.01 -8.63 -30.95
N ASP A 141 -23.82 -9.25 -30.08
CA ASP A 141 -23.37 -10.37 -29.24
C ASP A 141 -23.02 -11.60 -30.09
N GLY A 142 -23.88 -11.96 -31.05
CA GLY A 142 -23.65 -13.08 -31.96
C GLY A 142 -22.40 -12.89 -32.81
N MET A 143 -22.13 -11.68 -33.29
CA MET A 143 -20.88 -11.34 -34.00
C MET A 143 -19.65 -11.48 -33.10
N THR A 144 -19.76 -11.05 -31.84
CA THR A 144 -18.69 -11.22 -30.83
C THR A 144 -18.41 -12.71 -30.60
N GLU A 145 -19.45 -13.51 -30.44
CA GLU A 145 -19.34 -14.96 -30.24
C GLU A 145 -18.74 -15.68 -31.45
N GLU A 146 -19.16 -15.32 -32.65
CA GLU A 146 -18.61 -15.93 -33.87
C GLU A 146 -17.13 -15.60 -34.03
N LEU A 147 -16.71 -14.37 -33.72
CA LEU A 147 -15.29 -14.01 -33.73
C LEU A 147 -14.49 -14.78 -32.69
N LEU A 148 -15.00 -14.94 -31.47
CA LEU A 148 -14.35 -15.80 -30.47
C LEU A 148 -14.21 -17.24 -30.98
N ASN A 149 -15.24 -17.79 -31.62
CA ASN A 149 -15.23 -19.15 -32.17
C ASN A 149 -14.24 -19.31 -33.34
N VAL A 150 -14.13 -18.31 -34.22
CA VAL A 150 -13.18 -18.32 -35.34
C VAL A 150 -11.74 -18.20 -34.81
N LEU A 151 -11.49 -17.26 -33.90
CA LEU A 151 -10.17 -17.07 -33.31
C LEU A 151 -9.71 -18.27 -32.48
N ALA A 152 -10.63 -18.98 -31.82
CA ALA A 152 -10.31 -20.17 -31.04
C ALA A 152 -9.76 -21.34 -31.90
N LYS A 153 -9.97 -21.31 -33.21
CA LYS A 153 -9.41 -22.29 -34.16
C LYS A 153 -7.99 -21.98 -34.58
N VAL A 154 -7.47 -20.79 -34.26
CA VAL A 154 -6.10 -20.38 -34.63
C VAL A 154 -5.09 -21.12 -33.73
N PRO A 155 -4.18 -21.93 -34.29
CA PRO A 155 -3.18 -22.64 -33.48
C PRO A 155 -2.31 -21.66 -32.71
N GLN A 156 -2.00 -22.01 -31.46
CA GLN A 156 -1.11 -21.22 -30.57
C GLN A 156 -1.64 -19.84 -30.19
N LEU A 157 -2.91 -19.51 -30.51
CA LEU A 157 -3.57 -18.30 -30.04
C LEU A 157 -4.47 -18.63 -28.85
N LYS A 158 -4.20 -18.02 -27.70
CA LYS A 158 -5.07 -18.13 -26.53
C LYS A 158 -6.23 -17.15 -26.64
N VAL A 159 -7.45 -17.68 -26.67
CA VAL A 159 -8.66 -16.86 -26.70
C VAL A 159 -9.34 -16.89 -25.34
N VAL A 160 -9.67 -15.70 -24.82
CA VAL A 160 -10.41 -15.58 -23.56
C VAL A 160 -11.83 -16.11 -23.72
N ALA A 161 -12.32 -16.83 -22.70
CA ALA A 161 -13.66 -17.38 -22.71
C ALA A 161 -14.74 -16.29 -22.84
N ARG A 162 -15.81 -16.62 -23.58
CA ARG A 162 -16.98 -15.76 -23.78
C ARG A 162 -17.51 -15.19 -22.47
N THR A 163 -17.73 -16.01 -21.46
CA THR A 163 -18.29 -15.55 -20.17
C THR A 163 -17.43 -14.47 -19.53
N SER A 164 -16.10 -14.59 -19.61
CA SER A 164 -15.17 -13.63 -19.03
C SER A 164 -15.17 -12.28 -19.74
N VAL A 165 -15.26 -12.25 -21.07
CA VAL A 165 -15.31 -10.97 -21.81
C VAL A 165 -16.68 -10.29 -21.69
N PHE A 166 -17.75 -11.07 -21.59
CA PHE A 166 -19.11 -10.55 -21.40
C PHE A 166 -19.33 -9.92 -20.03
N GLU A 167 -18.47 -10.20 -19.03
CA GLU A 167 -18.51 -9.46 -17.76
C GLU A 167 -18.26 -7.96 -17.93
N PHE A 168 -17.61 -7.54 -19.01
CA PHE A 168 -17.28 -6.13 -19.31
C PHE A 168 -18.33 -5.45 -20.20
N LYS A 169 -19.39 -6.16 -20.60
CA LYS A 169 -20.45 -5.61 -21.45
C LYS A 169 -21.13 -4.42 -20.79
N GLY A 170 -21.21 -3.28 -21.50
CA GLY A 170 -21.81 -2.05 -20.99
C GLY A 170 -21.05 -1.39 -19.83
N LYS A 171 -19.98 -2.01 -19.33
CA LYS A 171 -19.08 -1.45 -18.31
C LYS A 171 -17.96 -0.74 -19.05
N GLY A 172 -18.21 0.50 -19.46
CA GLY A 172 -17.15 1.34 -20.03
C GLY A 172 -15.91 1.35 -19.13
N GLY A 173 -14.72 1.46 -19.71
CA GLY A 173 -13.47 1.42 -18.97
C GLY A 173 -12.25 1.56 -19.86
N ASP A 174 -11.07 1.75 -19.26
CA ASP A 174 -9.80 1.75 -20.01
C ASP A 174 -9.52 0.31 -20.52
N VAL A 175 -9.48 0.16 -21.84
CA VAL A 175 -9.16 -1.10 -22.54
C VAL A 175 -7.87 -1.73 -22.00
N ARG A 176 -6.88 -0.91 -21.64
CA ARG A 176 -5.61 -1.39 -21.08
C ARG A 176 -5.80 -2.05 -19.72
N GLU A 177 -6.71 -1.55 -18.90
CA GLU A 177 -7.02 -2.16 -17.60
C GLU A 177 -7.76 -3.48 -17.78
N ILE A 178 -8.72 -3.51 -18.70
CA ILE A 178 -9.47 -4.73 -19.04
C ILE A 178 -8.50 -5.82 -19.54
N GLY A 179 -7.54 -5.46 -20.40
CA GLY A 179 -6.53 -6.40 -20.90
C GLY A 179 -5.67 -7.01 -19.80
N ARG A 180 -5.27 -6.19 -18.82
CA ARG A 180 -4.54 -6.68 -17.63
C ARG A 180 -5.40 -7.62 -16.77
N LYS A 181 -6.69 -7.31 -16.57
CA LYS A 181 -7.61 -8.16 -15.80
C LYS A 181 -7.85 -9.51 -16.48
N LEU A 182 -7.95 -9.49 -17.80
CA LEU A 182 -8.13 -10.70 -18.62
C LEU A 182 -6.82 -11.46 -18.89
N GLY A 183 -5.66 -10.87 -18.57
CA GLY A 183 -4.35 -11.49 -18.78
C GLY A 183 -3.96 -11.65 -20.26
N VAL A 184 -4.44 -10.74 -21.13
CA VAL A 184 -4.21 -10.81 -22.59
C VAL A 184 -3.25 -9.76 -23.11
N SER A 185 -2.59 -10.08 -24.21
CA SER A 185 -1.68 -9.17 -24.92
C SER A 185 -2.42 -8.29 -25.95
N HIS A 186 -3.54 -8.77 -26.49
CA HIS A 186 -4.34 -8.07 -27.49
C HIS A 186 -5.81 -7.99 -27.07
N ILE A 187 -6.45 -6.87 -27.37
CA ILE A 187 -7.90 -6.71 -27.25
C ILE A 187 -8.45 -6.28 -28.61
N LEU A 188 -9.55 -6.90 -29.00
CA LEU A 188 -10.38 -6.47 -30.12
C LEU A 188 -11.66 -5.83 -29.57
N GLU A 189 -11.89 -4.59 -29.95
CA GLU A 189 -13.16 -3.89 -29.75
C GLU A 189 -13.76 -3.53 -31.11
N GLY A 190 -15.07 -3.37 -31.16
CA GLY A 190 -15.78 -3.11 -32.40
C GLY A 190 -17.22 -2.68 -32.14
N SER A 191 -17.88 -2.26 -33.20
CA SER A 191 -19.27 -1.86 -33.18
C SER A 191 -19.97 -2.29 -34.46
N VAL A 192 -21.29 -2.46 -34.39
CA VAL A 192 -22.12 -2.96 -35.49
C VAL A 192 -23.39 -2.11 -35.62
#